data_AF-A0A7V9DS16-F1
#
_entry.id   AF-A0A7V9DS16-F1
#
_cell.length_a   1.000
_cell.length_b   1.000
_cell.length_c   1.000
_cell.angle_alpha   90.00
_cell.angle_beta   90.00
_cell.angle_gamma   90.00
#
_symmetry.space_group_name_H-M   'P 1'
#
loop_
_entity.id
_entity.type
_entity.pdbx_description
1 polymer ?
#
loop_
_entity_poly.entity_id
_entity_poly.type
_entity_poly.pdbx_seq_one_letter_code
_entity_poly.pdbx_strand_id
1 'polypeptide(L)'
;MTTEKERLEAKEATDPGGPVAVACLGHRCAGLHTLAATEPALDRLPELKRAIRSSHAGLLITTGCMGPCHEGAVVGVGHRCPNPPGAPLVVRSMMLLGGMERTSRVAALASWLEQGGPARVPMPTPILTEASLGPIPGPWSG
;
A
#
# COMPACT_ATOMS: atom_id res chain seq x y z
N MET A 1 -11.01 33.92 -2.38
CA MET A 1 -12.38 33.63 -1.92
C MET A 1 -12.88 32.47 -2.75
N THR A 2 -12.64 31.24 -2.29
CA THR A 2 -13.16 30.03 -2.94
C THR A 2 -14.69 30.07 -2.82
N THR A 3 -15.39 29.92 -3.94
CA THR A 3 -16.84 30.08 -3.99
C THR A 3 -17.51 28.93 -3.24
N GLU A 4 -18.65 29.21 -2.58
CA GLU A 4 -19.41 28.21 -1.82
C GLU A 4 -19.81 26.99 -2.67
N LYS A 5 -19.93 27.19 -3.99
CA LYS A 5 -20.11 26.17 -5.02
C LYS A 5 -18.93 25.20 -5.12
N GLU A 6 -17.68 25.68 -5.16
CA GLU A 6 -16.48 24.83 -5.18
C GLU A 6 -16.35 24.00 -3.89
N ARG A 7 -16.83 24.55 -2.75
CA ARG A 7 -16.85 23.84 -1.47
C ARG A 7 -17.94 22.76 -1.39
N LEU A 8 -19.04 22.92 -2.13
CA LEU A 8 -20.11 21.92 -2.28
C LEU A 8 -19.71 20.82 -3.27
N GLU A 9 -19.11 21.17 -4.42
CA GLU A 9 -18.61 20.20 -5.41
C GLU A 9 -17.48 19.32 -4.86
N ALA A 10 -16.59 19.88 -4.01
CA ALA A 10 -15.57 19.10 -3.31
C ALA A 10 -16.16 18.14 -2.24
N LYS A 11 -17.36 18.44 -1.72
CA LYS A 11 -18.08 17.60 -0.75
C LYS A 11 -18.84 16.45 -1.43
N GLU A 12 -19.11 16.57 -2.73
CA GLU A 12 -19.76 15.57 -3.59
C GLU A 12 -18.77 14.77 -4.46
N ALA A 13 -17.47 15.03 -4.35
CA ALA A 13 -16.47 14.35 -5.16
C ALA A 13 -16.40 12.85 -4.80
N THR A 14 -16.90 12.01 -5.70
CA THR A 14 -16.73 10.55 -5.69
C THR A 14 -15.25 10.22 -5.51
N ASP A 15 -14.95 9.33 -4.57
CA ASP A 15 -13.61 8.79 -4.42
C ASP A 15 -13.26 8.03 -5.72
N PRO A 16 -12.21 8.43 -6.46
CA PRO A 16 -11.91 7.84 -7.77
C PRO A 16 -11.38 6.41 -7.72
N GLY A 17 -11.14 5.84 -6.53
CA GLY A 17 -10.43 4.56 -6.41
C GLY A 17 -8.92 4.72 -6.63
N GLY A 18 -8.13 3.73 -6.25
CA GLY A 18 -6.69 3.77 -6.48
C GLY A 18 -5.92 2.67 -5.75
N PRO A 19 -4.61 2.55 -6.01
CA PRO A 19 -3.77 1.58 -5.32
C PRO A 19 -3.71 1.87 -3.82
N VAL A 20 -3.76 0.82 -3.01
CA VAL A 20 -3.62 0.91 -1.55
C VAL A 20 -2.43 0.06 -1.14
N ALA A 21 -1.53 0.65 -0.35
CA ALA A 21 -0.47 -0.05 0.35
C ALA A 21 -0.69 0.07 1.87
N VAL A 22 -0.56 -1.04 2.58
CA VAL A 22 -0.69 -1.13 4.04
C VAL A 22 0.63 -1.65 4.60
N ALA A 23 1.44 -0.76 5.17
CA ALA A 23 2.74 -1.11 5.75
C ALA A 23 2.59 -1.60 7.20
N CYS A 24 3.10 -2.80 7.48
CA CYS A 24 3.19 -3.34 8.83
C CYS A 24 4.34 -2.66 9.59
N LEU A 25 4.02 -1.93 10.66
CA LEU A 25 5.00 -1.33 11.57
C LEU A 25 5.02 -2.04 12.93
N GLY A 26 4.48 -3.26 13.00
CA GLY A 26 4.61 -4.11 14.18
C GLY A 26 6.07 -4.38 14.55
N HIS A 27 6.32 -4.71 15.82
CA HIS A 27 7.66 -4.81 16.42
C HIS A 27 8.67 -5.60 15.56
N ARG A 28 8.27 -6.77 15.02
CA ARG A 28 9.16 -7.58 14.19
C ARG A 28 9.47 -6.96 12.82
N CYS A 29 8.47 -6.38 12.15
CA CYS A 29 8.69 -5.70 10.87
C CYS A 29 9.60 -4.48 11.06
N ALA A 30 9.38 -3.70 12.11
CA ALA A 30 10.27 -2.59 12.48
C ALA A 30 11.70 -3.07 12.74
N GLY A 31 11.88 -4.14 13.54
CA GLY A 31 13.19 -4.72 13.80
C GLY A 31 13.91 -5.22 12.54
N LEU A 32 13.19 -5.86 11.62
CA LEU A 32 13.73 -6.31 10.34
C LEU A 32 14.15 -5.13 9.44
N HIS A 33 13.36 -4.07 9.39
CA HIS A 33 13.75 -2.84 8.69
C HIS A 33 15.02 -2.21 9.29
N THR A 34 15.15 -2.19 10.62
CA THR A 34 16.37 -1.71 11.29
C THR A 34 17.58 -2.58 10.98
N LEU A 35 17.44 -3.91 11.01
CA LEU A 35 18.54 -4.84 10.73
C LEU A 35 18.96 -4.79 9.25
N ALA A 36 18.02 -4.58 8.33
CA ALA A 36 18.32 -4.43 6.90
C ALA A 36 18.90 -3.06 6.54
N ALA A 37 18.83 -2.07 7.45
CA ALA A 37 19.37 -0.73 7.28
C ALA A 37 20.87 -0.62 7.65
N THR A 38 21.63 -1.73 7.55
CA THR A 38 23.10 -1.73 7.67
C THR A 38 23.79 -0.89 6.59
N GLU A 39 23.05 -0.51 5.53
CA GLU A 39 23.38 0.61 4.64
C GLU A 39 22.65 1.88 5.13
N PRO A 40 23.32 3.03 5.26
CA PRO A 40 22.82 4.17 6.03
C PRO A 40 21.42 4.65 5.57
N ALA A 41 20.44 4.41 6.45
CA ALA A 41 19.16 5.12 6.58
C ALA A 41 18.28 5.28 5.32
N LEU A 42 18.16 4.25 4.49
CA LEU A 42 16.97 4.13 3.64
C LEU A 42 15.82 3.61 4.49
N ASP A 43 15.21 4.52 5.26
CA ASP A 43 13.80 4.36 5.64
C ASP A 43 13.04 4.07 4.33
N ARG A 44 12.47 2.87 4.25
CA ARG A 44 11.79 2.35 3.05
C ARG A 44 10.41 2.97 2.87
N LEU A 45 9.86 3.53 3.94
CA LEU A 45 8.56 4.18 3.93
C LEU A 45 8.54 5.48 3.08
N PRO A 46 9.57 6.35 3.07
CA PRO A 46 9.72 7.44 2.12
C PRO A 46 9.58 7.06 0.64
N GLU A 47 10.12 5.91 0.25
CA GLU A 47 10.03 5.42 -1.13
C GLU A 47 8.58 5.07 -1.50
N LEU A 48 7.90 4.29 -0.64
CA LEU A 48 6.47 3.98 -0.81
C LEU A 48 5.60 5.25 -0.74
N LYS A 49 5.91 6.19 0.16
CA LYS A 49 5.25 7.49 0.24
C LYS A 49 5.40 8.31 -1.04
N ARG A 50 6.55 8.21 -1.73
CA ARG A 50 6.79 8.88 -3.02
C ARG A 50 5.95 8.20 -4.11
N ALA A 51 6.04 6.88 -4.22
CA ALA A 51 5.28 6.11 -5.20
C ALA A 51 3.76 6.35 -5.10
N ILE A 52 3.22 6.31 -3.89
CA ILE A 52 1.80 6.58 -3.64
C ILE A 52 1.42 8.02 -4.03
N ARG A 53 2.26 9.01 -3.73
CA ARG A 53 2.02 10.41 -4.13
C ARG A 53 2.06 10.61 -5.65
N SER A 54 2.90 9.86 -6.35
CA SER A 54 2.98 9.87 -7.81
C SER A 54 1.83 9.08 -8.48
N SER A 55 1.19 8.16 -7.74
CA SER A 55 0.07 7.38 -8.24
C SER A 55 -1.25 8.14 -8.20
N HIS A 56 -2.13 7.90 -9.17
CA HIS A 56 -3.46 8.52 -9.19
C HIS A 56 -4.31 7.98 -8.03
N ALA A 57 -4.62 8.86 -7.07
CA ALA A 57 -5.46 8.57 -5.90
C ALA A 57 -4.97 7.39 -5.05
N GLY A 58 -3.66 7.18 -4.98
CA GLY A 58 -3.06 6.17 -4.11
C GLY A 58 -3.23 6.47 -2.62
N LEU A 59 -3.24 5.41 -1.81
CA LEU A 59 -3.33 5.50 -0.35
C LEU A 59 -2.25 4.64 0.31
N LEU A 60 -1.54 5.22 1.27
CA LEU A 60 -0.62 4.52 2.15
C LEU A 60 -1.19 4.51 3.56
N ILE A 61 -1.36 3.33 4.13
CA ILE A 61 -1.80 3.10 5.51
C ILE A 61 -0.64 2.45 6.27
N THR A 62 -0.45 2.83 7.52
CA THR A 62 0.42 2.10 8.44
C THR A 62 -0.43 1.38 9.46
N THR A 63 -0.08 0.15 9.81
CA THR A 63 -0.79 -0.65 10.80
C THR A 63 0.17 -1.31 11.78
N GLY A 64 -0.36 -1.91 12.84
CA GLY A 64 0.38 -2.75 13.77
C GLY A 64 0.82 -4.07 13.13
N CYS A 65 0.84 -5.16 13.91
CA CYS A 65 1.25 -6.46 13.40
C CYS A 65 0.21 -7.03 12.41
N MET A 66 0.67 -7.47 11.23
CA MET A 66 -0.18 -8.10 10.21
C MET A 66 -0.14 -9.64 10.23
N GLY A 67 0.73 -10.26 11.04
CA GLY A 67 0.74 -11.71 11.26
C GLY A 67 1.97 -12.47 10.72
N PRO A 68 2.22 -12.55 9.39
CA PRO A 68 3.25 -13.39 8.75
C PRO A 68 4.71 -12.99 9.03
N CYS A 69 5.05 -12.81 10.29
CA CYS A 69 6.32 -12.40 10.82
C CYS A 69 7.50 -13.27 10.37
N HIS A 70 7.26 -14.55 10.07
CA HIS A 70 8.29 -15.47 9.59
C HIS A 70 8.68 -15.20 8.12
N GLU A 71 7.86 -14.49 7.36
CA GLU A 71 8.07 -14.17 5.94
C GLU A 71 8.85 -12.86 5.71
N GLY A 72 9.34 -12.24 6.78
CA GLY A 72 10.04 -10.95 6.72
C GLY A 72 9.13 -9.76 7.07
N ALA A 73 9.53 -8.56 6.69
CA ALA A 73 8.67 -7.38 6.81
C ALA A 73 7.54 -7.46 5.78
N VAL A 74 6.33 -7.06 6.17
CA VAL A 74 5.10 -7.31 5.40
C VAL A 74 4.46 -6.00 4.94
N VAL A 75 4.01 -5.98 3.68
CA VAL A 75 3.13 -4.94 3.15
C VAL A 75 1.90 -5.61 2.51
N GLY A 76 0.71 -5.14 2.87
CA GLY A 76 -0.52 -5.46 2.16
C GLY A 76 -0.72 -4.54 0.96
N VAL A 77 -1.07 -5.08 -0.19
CA VAL A 77 -1.32 -4.30 -1.41
C VAL A 77 -2.67 -4.68 -1.99
N GLY A 78 -3.46 -3.67 -2.34
CA GLY A 78 -4.76 -3.86 -2.96
C GLY A 78 -5.11 -2.69 -3.87
N HIS A 79 -6.35 -2.69 -4.34
CA HIS A 79 -6.90 -1.56 -5.06
C HIS A 79 -8.27 -1.21 -4.49
N ARG A 80 -8.44 0.06 -4.13
CA ARG A 80 -9.68 0.62 -3.64
C ARG A 80 -10.62 0.88 -4.81
N CYS A 81 -11.86 0.45 -4.69
CA CYS A 81 -12.89 0.73 -5.68
C CYS A 81 -13.27 2.22 -5.65
N PRO A 82 -13.67 2.80 -6.79
CA PRO A 82 -14.36 4.07 -6.78
C PRO A 82 -15.62 3.97 -5.93
N ASN A 83 -15.86 4.96 -5.07
CA ASN A 83 -16.97 4.95 -4.12
C ASN A 83 -17.64 6.32 -4.03
N PRO A 84 -18.97 6.36 -3.87
CA PRO A 84 -19.68 7.62 -3.70
C PRO A 84 -19.26 8.30 -2.38
N PRO A 85 -19.43 9.63 -2.28
CA PRO A 85 -19.11 10.37 -1.06
C PRO A 85 -19.81 9.77 0.16
N GLY A 86 -19.07 9.58 1.26
CA GLY A 86 -19.59 9.05 2.52
C GLY A 86 -19.74 7.53 2.58
N ALA A 87 -19.50 6.80 1.49
CA ALA A 87 -19.43 5.33 1.54
C ALA A 87 -18.10 4.85 2.17
N PRO A 88 -18.11 3.70 2.86
CA PRO A 88 -16.88 3.12 3.40
C PRO A 88 -15.90 2.78 2.27
N LEU A 89 -14.60 2.92 2.54
CA LEU A 89 -13.56 2.54 1.59
C LEU A 89 -13.60 1.01 1.39
N VAL A 90 -13.72 0.57 0.13
CA VAL A 90 -13.79 -0.86 -0.19
C VAL A 90 -12.54 -1.26 -0.97
N VAL A 91 -11.78 -2.20 -0.42
CA VAL A 91 -10.69 -2.90 -1.10
C VAL A 91 -11.16 -4.34 -1.31
N ARG A 92 -11.46 -4.72 -2.56
CA ARG A 92 -12.05 -6.03 -2.87
C ARG A 92 -11.11 -7.20 -2.63
N SER A 93 -9.82 -6.99 -2.86
CA SER A 93 -8.79 -7.99 -2.67
C SER A 93 -7.52 -7.31 -2.18
N MET A 94 -6.88 -7.94 -1.20
CA MET A 94 -5.58 -7.54 -0.69
C MET A 94 -4.64 -8.75 -0.73
N MET A 95 -3.44 -8.52 -1.21
CA MET A 95 -2.35 -9.48 -1.26
C MET A 95 -1.29 -9.06 -0.25
N LEU A 96 -0.75 -10.02 0.50
CA LEU A 96 0.41 -9.76 1.36
C LEU A 96 1.70 -10.03 0.59
N LEU A 97 2.66 -9.13 0.79
CA LEU A 97 4.01 -9.25 0.28
C LEU A 97 4.97 -9.34 1.46
N GLY A 98 5.77 -10.40 1.52
CA GLY A 98 6.83 -10.62 2.52
C GLY A 98 8.21 -10.16 2.05
N GLY A 99 9.16 -10.08 2.98
CA GLY A 99 10.54 -9.68 2.69
C GLY A 99 10.70 -8.21 2.28
N MET A 100 9.79 -7.33 2.71
CA MET A 100 9.78 -5.91 2.37
C MET A 100 10.90 -5.10 3.05
N GLU A 101 11.74 -5.75 3.87
CA GLU A 101 12.98 -5.18 4.34
C GLU A 101 14.05 -5.08 3.23
N ARG A 102 13.88 -5.84 2.13
CA ARG A 102 14.82 -5.85 1.00
C ARG A 102 14.56 -4.69 0.04
N THR A 103 15.60 -3.89 -0.24
CA THR A 103 15.55 -2.73 -1.15
C THR A 103 14.92 -3.05 -2.51
N SER A 104 15.32 -4.14 -3.13
CA SER A 104 14.86 -4.50 -4.48
C SER A 104 13.35 -4.81 -4.52
N ARG A 105 12.80 -5.40 -3.46
CA ARG A 105 11.36 -5.67 -3.32
C ARG A 105 10.57 -4.37 -3.11
N VAL A 106 11.08 -3.46 -2.27
CA VAL A 106 10.46 -2.15 -2.05
C VAL A 106 10.45 -1.33 -3.34
N ALA A 107 11.57 -1.31 -4.08
CA ALA A 107 11.65 -0.59 -5.36
C ALA A 107 10.70 -1.17 -6.41
N ALA A 108 10.60 -2.50 -6.50
CA ALA A 108 9.64 -3.14 -7.39
C ALA A 108 8.19 -2.82 -7.01
N LEU A 109 7.87 -2.80 -5.71
CA LEU A 109 6.56 -2.41 -5.22
C LEU A 109 6.26 -0.94 -5.53
N ALA A 110 7.21 -0.03 -5.27
CA ALA A 110 7.08 1.39 -5.57
C ALA A 110 6.75 1.60 -7.06
N SER A 111 7.53 0.98 -7.95
CA SER A 111 7.28 1.05 -9.40
C SER A 111 5.90 0.49 -9.79
N TRP A 112 5.45 -0.60 -9.15
CA TRP A 112 4.11 -1.15 -9.42
C TRP A 112 2.98 -0.22 -8.96
N LEU A 113 3.13 0.42 -7.79
CA LEU A 113 2.17 1.39 -7.26
C LEU A 113 2.08 2.64 -8.15
N GLU A 114 3.22 3.13 -8.65
CA GLU A 114 3.28 4.26 -9.60
C GLU A 114 2.51 3.97 -10.89
N GLN A 115 2.51 2.72 -11.35
CA GLN A 115 1.75 2.26 -12.51
C GLN A 115 0.25 2.00 -12.21
N GLY A 116 -0.19 2.23 -10.97
CA GLY A 116 -1.58 2.07 -10.54
C GLY A 116 -1.89 0.75 -9.82
N GLY A 117 -0.90 -0.10 -9.59
CA GLY A 117 -1.02 -1.28 -8.73
C GLY A 117 -1.94 -2.39 -9.26
N PRO A 118 -2.46 -3.28 -8.38
CA PRO A 118 -3.03 -4.57 -8.75
C PRO A 118 -4.26 -4.56 -9.69
N ALA A 119 -5.04 -3.47 -9.74
CA ALA A 119 -6.22 -3.44 -10.63
C ALA A 119 -5.93 -2.92 -12.03
N ARG A 120 -4.85 -2.15 -12.21
CA ARG A 120 -4.45 -1.63 -13.53
C ARG A 120 -3.35 -2.46 -14.16
N VAL A 121 -2.49 -3.04 -13.33
CA VAL A 121 -1.36 -3.86 -13.75
C VAL A 121 -1.38 -5.17 -12.97
N PRO A 122 -1.68 -6.32 -13.61
CA PRO A 122 -1.51 -7.61 -12.95
C PRO A 122 -0.05 -7.77 -12.52
N MET A 123 0.15 -8.41 -11.36
CA MET A 123 1.43 -8.48 -10.62
C MET A 123 2.66 -8.58 -11.55
N PRO A 124 3.44 -7.48 -11.71
CA PRO A 124 4.21 -7.28 -12.93
C PRO A 124 5.62 -7.88 -12.92
N THR A 125 6.16 -8.26 -11.76
CA THR A 125 7.58 -8.65 -11.65
C THR A 125 7.78 -9.96 -10.86
N PRO A 126 8.72 -10.83 -11.29
CA PRO A 126 9.04 -12.07 -10.57
C PRO A 126 9.37 -11.84 -9.10
N ILE A 127 10.05 -10.74 -8.77
CA ILE A 127 10.45 -10.41 -7.40
C ILE A 127 9.25 -10.14 -6.47
N LEU A 128 8.13 -9.63 -7.02
CA LEU A 128 6.88 -9.47 -6.26
C LEU A 128 6.07 -10.75 -6.24
N THR A 129 6.11 -11.56 -7.30
CA THR A 129 5.50 -12.89 -7.33
C THR A 129 6.10 -13.79 -6.26
N GLU A 130 7.43 -13.82 -6.12
CA GLU A 130 8.14 -14.56 -5.07
C GLU A 130 7.89 -14.00 -3.66
N ALA A 131 7.56 -12.72 -3.56
CA ALA A 131 7.21 -12.09 -2.29
C ALA A 131 5.76 -12.36 -1.88
N SER A 132 4.92 -12.87 -2.79
CA SER A 132 3.50 -13.06 -2.58
C SER A 132 3.24 -14.16 -1.54
N LEU A 133 2.53 -13.79 -0.47
CA LEU A 133 2.06 -14.72 0.56
C LEU A 133 0.63 -15.19 0.30
N GLY A 134 0.08 -14.84 -0.86
CA GLY A 134 -1.30 -15.13 -1.25
C GLY A 134 -2.30 -14.04 -0.87
N PRO A 135 -3.58 -14.24 -1.25
CA PRO A 135 -4.66 -13.32 -0.89
C PRO A 135 -4.98 -13.45 0.59
N ILE A 136 -5.37 -12.33 1.21
CA ILE A 136 -5.95 -12.35 2.55
C ILE A 136 -7.44 -12.70 2.41
N PRO A 137 -7.94 -13.77 3.05
CA PRO A 137 -9.38 -14.02 3.12
C PRO A 137 -10.06 -12.88 3.91
N GLY A 138 -11.13 -12.29 3.35
CA GLY A 138 -11.86 -11.18 4.00
C GLY A 138 -12.82 -11.62 5.13
N PRO A 139 -13.42 -10.68 5.90
CA PRO A 139 -13.22 -9.23 5.92
C PRO A 139 -12.44 -8.75 7.17
N TRP A 140 -11.68 -7.67 7.01
CA TRP A 140 -11.07 -6.93 8.12
C TRP A 140 -12.15 -6.08 8.80
N SER A 141 -12.90 -6.70 9.70
CA SER A 141 -13.68 -5.99 10.72
C SER A 141 -12.71 -5.62 11.84
N GLY A 142 -12.18 -4.40 11.77
CA GLY A 142 -11.69 -3.73 12.98
C GLY A 142 -12.86 -3.44 13.91
#